data_AF-A0A7K1YCZ7-F1
#
_entry.id   AF-A0A7K1YCZ7-F1
#
_cell.length_a   1.000
_cell.length_b   1.000
_cell.length_c   1.000
_cell.angle_alpha   90.00
_cell.angle_beta   90.00
_cell.angle_gamma   90.00
#
_symmetry.space_group_name_H-M   'P 1'
#
loop_
_entity.id
_entity.type
_entity.pdbx_description
1 polymer ?
#
loop_
_entity_poly.entity_id
_entity_poly.type
_entity_poly.pdbx_seq_one_letter_code
_entity_poly.pdbx_strand_id
1 'polypeptide(L)' 'MTDYKNKLGNLANKLKTEQPKMPIQEVTPIKQKIKEEEAQLNVWIPKVLLKKVKSHGIEHDLSLKEMAIQALTAYINA' A
#
# COMPACT_ATOMS: atom_id res chain seq x y z
N MET A 1 27.97 13.23 46.74
CA MET A 1 26.84 12.28 47.02
C MET A 1 25.45 12.94 46.92
N THR A 2 25.34 14.27 46.95
CA THR A 2 24.09 15.05 46.81
C THR A 2 23.49 15.00 45.42
N ASP A 3 24.32 15.02 44.36
CA ASP A 3 23.87 15.01 42.96
C ASP A 3 23.10 13.76 42.55
N TYR A 4 23.46 12.60 43.11
CA TYR A 4 22.78 11.34 42.80
C TYR A 4 21.35 11.30 43.35
N LYS A 5 21.18 11.73 44.60
CA LYS A 5 19.85 11.85 45.23
C LYS A 5 18.96 12.84 44.49
N ASN A 6 19.52 13.95 44.01
CA ASN A 6 18.79 14.96 43.24
C ASN A 6 18.34 14.43 41.87
N LYS A 7 19.18 13.67 41.17
CA LYS A 7 18.81 13.02 39.89
C LYS A 7 17.70 11.99 40.07
N LEU A 8 17.75 11.20 41.15
CA LEU A 8 16.75 10.19 41.46
C LEU A 8 15.39 10.82 41.82
N GLY A 9 15.39 11.88 42.63
CA GLY A 9 14.19 12.65 42.97
C GLY A 9 13.56 13.31 41.75
N ASN A 10 14.37 13.88 40.86
CA ASN A 10 13.88 14.48 39.62
C ASN A 10 13.29 13.44 38.65
N LEU A 11 13.88 12.24 38.57
CA LEU A 11 13.33 11.14 37.76
C LEU A 11 12.00 10.64 38.31
N ALA A 12 11.91 10.45 39.63
CA ALA A 12 10.68 10.03 40.30
C ALA A 12 9.56 11.06 40.16
N ASN A 13 9.89 12.36 40.15
CA ASN A 13 8.93 13.43 39.90
C ASN A 13 8.44 13.40 38.44
N LYS A 14 9.34 13.28 37.46
CA LYS A 14 8.97 13.19 36.04
C LYS A 14 8.05 12.01 35.75
N LEU A 15 8.33 10.84 36.32
CA LEU A 15 7.51 9.63 36.14
C LEU A 15 6.09 9.76 36.72
N LYS A 16 5.90 10.61 37.73
CA LYS A 16 4.59 10.84 38.36
C LYS A 16 3.77 11.90 37.62
N THR A 17 4.43 12.89 37.02
CA THR A 17 3.77 14.04 36.39
C THR A 17 3.58 13.89 34.88
N GLU A 18 4.46 13.16 34.20
CA GLU A 18 4.39 12.96 32.75
C GLU A 18 3.59 11.70 32.45
N GLN A 19 2.38 11.87 31.90
CA GLN A 19 1.67 10.75 31.29
C GLN A 19 2.50 10.23 30.11
N PRO A 20 2.72 8.91 29.98
CA PRO A 20 3.48 8.35 28.88
C PRO A 20 2.79 8.74 27.57
N LYS A 21 3.46 9.61 26.81
CA LYS A 21 3.00 10.05 25.50
C LYS A 21 3.14 8.86 24.57
N MET A 22 2.07 8.07 24.43
CA MET A 22 2.03 6.99 23.45
C MET A 22 2.33 7.63 22.08
N PRO A 23 3.28 7.09 21.29
CA PRO A 23 3.47 7.53 19.91
C PRO A 23 2.17 7.19 19.16
N ILE A 24 1.30 8.18 19.06
CA ILE A 24 0.04 8.04 18.34
C ILE A 24 0.40 8.08 16.86
N GLN A 25 0.36 6.92 16.22
CA GLN A 25 0.67 6.82 14.81
C GLN A 25 -0.49 7.46 14.04
N GLU A 26 -0.28 8.69 13.57
CA GLU A 26 -1.25 9.39 12.74
C GLU A 26 -1.38 8.68 11.39
N VAL A 27 -2.46 7.93 11.21
CA VAL A 27 -2.82 7.32 9.94
C VAL A 27 -3.66 8.30 9.14
N THR A 28 -3.03 9.00 8.20
CA THR A 28 -3.76 9.77 7.18
C THR A 28 -4.35 8.81 6.15
N PRO A 29 -5.68 8.76 5.96
CA PRO A 29 -6.27 7.94 4.91
C PRO A 29 -5.79 8.45 3.55
N ILE A 30 -5.23 7.54 2.76
CA ILE A 30 -4.83 7.82 1.39
C ILE A 30 -6.13 8.04 0.60
N LYS A 31 -6.27 9.21 -0.02
CA LYS A 31 -7.43 9.51 -0.89
C LYS A 31 -7.51 8.43 -1.96
N GLN A 32 -8.54 7.59 -1.91
CA GLN A 32 -8.76 6.55 -2.89
C GLN A 32 -8.98 7.23 -4.25
N LYS A 33 -8.19 6.85 -5.26
CA LYS A 33 -8.46 7.25 -6.65
C LYS A 33 -9.89 6.82 -6.96
N ILE A 34 -10.68 7.72 -7.53
CA ILE A 34 -12.04 7.45 -8.00
C ILE A 34 -11.93 6.22 -8.91
N LYS A 35 -12.42 5.07 -8.45
CA LYS A 35 -12.45 3.85 -9.25
C LYS A 35 -13.50 4.09 -10.31
N GLU A 36 -13.13 3.96 -11.57
CA GLU A 36 -14.11 3.91 -12.66
C GLU A 36 -15.07 2.74 -12.42
N GLU A 37 -16.24 2.78 -13.05
CA GLU A 37 -17.24 1.72 -12.93
C GLU A 37 -16.73 0.47 -13.67
N GLU A 38 -16.11 -0.45 -12.93
CA GLU A 38 -15.49 -1.65 -13.49
C GLU A 38 -16.52 -2.77 -13.73
N ALA A 39 -16.60 -3.27 -14.96
CA ALA A 39 -17.36 -4.49 -15.29
C ALA A 39 -16.46 -5.72 -15.34
N GLN A 40 -16.97 -6.89 -14.93
CA GLN A 40 -16.23 -8.16 -15.02
C GLN A 40 -16.29 -8.74 -16.44
N LEU A 41 -15.13 -9.11 -16.99
CA LEU A 41 -15.01 -9.82 -18.26
C LEU A 41 -14.56 -11.27 -18.01
N ASN A 42 -15.46 -12.23 -18.22
CA ASN A 42 -15.19 -13.65 -18.06
C ASN A 42 -14.99 -14.30 -19.44
N VAL A 43 -13.74 -14.66 -19.77
CA VAL A 43 -13.39 -15.27 -21.06
C VAL A 43 -12.46 -16.46 -20.84
N TRP A 44 -12.73 -17.55 -21.56
CA TRP A 44 -11.84 -18.70 -21.63
C TRP A 44 -10.73 -18.44 -22.65
N ILE A 45 -9.48 -18.54 -22.21
CA ILE A 45 -8.32 -18.38 -23.09
C ILE A 45 -7.40 -19.60 -23.05
N PRO A 46 -6.68 -19.90 -24.15
CA PRO A 46 -5.72 -21.00 -24.16
C PRO A 46 -4.65 -20.85 -23.08
N LYS A 47 -4.32 -21.95 -22.38
CA LYS A 47 -3.31 -21.96 -21.30
C LYS A 47 -1.93 -21.44 -21.77
N VAL A 48 -1.57 -21.74 -23.02
CA VAL A 48 -0.31 -21.28 -23.62
C VAL A 48 -0.28 -19.76 -23.74
N LEU A 49 -1.40 -19.15 -24.14
CA LEU A 49 -1.53 -17.71 -24.28
C LEU A 49 -1.46 -17.02 -22.91
N LEU A 50 -2.18 -17.54 -21.91
CA LEU A 50 -2.12 -17.01 -20.55
C LEU A 50 -0.70 -16.99 -19.97
N LYS A 51 0.10 -18.03 -20.24
CA LYS A 51 1.52 -18.06 -19.81
C LYS A 51 2.33 -16.95 -20.47
N LYS A 52 2.18 -16.76 -21.78
CA LYS A 52 2.90 -15.70 -22.52
C LYS A 52 2.53 -14.30 -22.01
N VAL A 53 1.23 -14.03 -21.80
CA VAL A 53 0.78 -12.73 -21.29
C VAL A 53 1.32 -12.47 -19.89
N LYS A 54 1.36 -13.49 -19.02
CA LYS A 54 1.96 -13.35 -17.68
C LYS A 54 3.46 -13.05 -17.74
N SER A 55 4.21 -13.75 -18.58
CA SER A 55 5.64 -13.49 -18.77
C SER A 55 5.87 -12.06 -19.26
N HIS A 56 5.12 -11.62 -20.27
CA HIS A 56 5.18 -10.25 -20.77
C HIS A 56 4.82 -9.20 -19.71
N GLY A 57 3.81 -9.47 -18.88
CA GLY A 57 3.44 -8.59 -17.76
C GLY A 57 4.56 -8.42 -16.73
N ILE A 58 5.34 -9.48 -16.47
CA ILE A 58 6.50 -9.42 -15.57
C ILE A 58 7.64 -8.61 -16.18
N GLU A 59 7.91 -8.80 -17.48
CA GLU A 59 8.99 -8.09 -18.19
C GLU A 59 8.77 -6.58 -18.28
N HIS A 60 7.51 -6.16 -18.41
CA HIS A 60 7.13 -4.75 -18.61
C HIS A 60 6.52 -4.07 -17.36
N ASP A 61 6.47 -4.78 -16.23
CA ASP A 61 5.83 -4.31 -14.98
C ASP A 61 4.39 -3.82 -15.20
N LEU A 62 3.62 -4.60 -15.98
CA LEU A 62 2.23 -4.33 -16.35
C LEU A 62 1.30 -5.36 -15.72
N SER A 63 0.15 -4.89 -15.22
CA SER A 63 -0.89 -5.79 -14.74
C SER A 63 -1.61 -6.48 -15.89
N LEU A 64 -2.13 -7.69 -15.64
CA LEU A 64 -2.97 -8.42 -16.60
C LEU A 64 -4.18 -7.61 -17.06
N LYS A 65 -4.72 -6.77 -16.15
CA LYS A 65 -5.86 -5.90 -16.43
C LYS A 65 -5.49 -4.80 -17.41
N GLU A 66 -4.36 -4.11 -17.20
CA GLU A 66 -3.90 -3.04 -18.08
C GLU A 66 -3.61 -3.57 -19.48
N MET A 67 -2.95 -4.73 -19.57
CA MET A 67 -2.69 -5.38 -20.87
C MET A 67 -4.00 -5.77 -21.58
N ALA A 68 -4.98 -6.29 -20.86
CA ALA A 68 -6.28 -6.62 -21.43
C ALA A 68 -7.00 -5.37 -21.94
N ILE A 69 -7.01 -4.29 -21.17
CA ILE A 69 -7.61 -3.01 -21.59
C ILE A 69 -6.90 -2.47 -22.83
N GLN A 70 -5.57 -2.38 -22.81
CA GLN A 70 -4.79 -1.89 -23.95
C GLN A 70 -5.07 -2.69 -25.23
N ALA A 71 -5.08 -4.01 -25.15
CA ALA A 71 -5.34 -4.87 -26.30
C ALA A 71 -6.77 -4.71 -26.83
N LEU A 72 -7.77 -4.65 -25.95
CA LEU A 72 -9.17 -4.46 -26.33
C LEU A 72 -9.41 -3.07 -26.93
N THR A 73 -8.85 -2.03 -26.32
CA THR A 73 -8.93 -0.64 -26.82
C THR A 73 -8.23 -0.53 -28.18
N ALA A 74 -7.06 -1.12 -28.35
CA ALA A 74 -6.36 -1.14 -29.63
C ALA A 74 -7.16 -1.89 -30.71
N TYR A 75 -7.82 -3.00 -30.36
CA TYR A 75 -8.63 -3.77 -31.31
C TYR A 75 -9.91 -3.03 -31.75
N ILE A 76 -10.55 -2.29 -30.84
CA ILE A 76 -11.80 -1.55 -31.15
C ILE A 76 -11.51 -0.25 -31.91
N ASN A 77 -10.36 0.40 -31.63
CA ASN A 77 -9.97 1.66 -32.26
C ASN A 77 -9.08 1.48 -33.50
N ALA A 78 -8.77 0.24 -33.89
CA ALA A 78 -8.07 -0.10 -35.13
C ALA A 78 -9.05 -0.16 -36.31
#